data_AF-A0A821SYX0-F1
#
_entry.id   AF-A0A821SYX0-F1
#
_cell.length_a   1.000
_cell.length_b   1.000
_cell.length_c   1.000
_cell.angle_alpha   90.00
_cell.angle_beta   90.00
_cell.angle_gamma   90.00
#
_symmetry.space_group_name_H-M   'P 1'
#
loop_
_entity.id
_entity.type
_entity.pdbx_description
1 polymer ?
#
loop_
_entity_poly.entity_id
_entity_poly.type
_entity_poly.pdbx_seq_one_letter_code
_entity_poly.pdbx_strand_id
1 'polypeptide(L)'
;FPAGILQMPFFNKDAPKYLNYGAIGMVIGHEITHGFDDSGRQYDKDGNRISWWTDDTIKKFNERKQCIIDQYSNYVVTQINRTLNGFQTQGENIADNGGIKESFYVSFILNLFRKTEVKAKYHWKKILKSLPNLTNY
;
A
#
# COMPACT_ATOMS: atom_id res chain seq x y z
N PHE A 1 -4.97 3.23 13.70
CA PHE A 1 -4.19 2.02 14.08
C PHE A 1 -3.96 1.98 15.58
N PRO A 2 -4.56 1.00 16.30
CA PRO A 2 -4.35 0.83 17.73
C PRO A 2 -2.90 0.51 18.08
N ALA A 3 -2.46 0.80 19.31
CA ALA A 3 -1.08 0.52 19.74
C ALA A 3 -0.70 -0.97 19.62
N GLY A 4 -1.67 -1.88 19.77
CA GLY A 4 -1.44 -3.32 19.72
C GLY A 4 -0.97 -3.88 18.38
N ILE A 5 -1.16 -3.16 17.26
CA ILE A 5 -0.60 -3.60 15.95
C ILE A 5 0.78 -2.98 15.67
N LEU A 6 1.18 -1.95 16.41
CA LEU A 6 2.44 -1.22 16.20
C LEU A 6 3.63 -1.90 16.90
N GLN A 7 3.75 -3.20 16.71
CA GLN A 7 4.79 -4.06 17.26
C GLN A 7 5.18 -5.15 16.25
N MET A 8 6.23 -5.93 16.54
CA MET A 8 6.61 -7.05 15.67
C MET A 8 5.47 -8.09 15.58
N PRO A 9 5.23 -8.69 14.40
CA PRO A 9 6.01 -8.58 13.15
C PRO A 9 5.66 -7.38 12.26
N PHE A 10 4.68 -6.55 12.62
CA PHE A 10 4.15 -5.50 11.75
C PHE A 10 5.01 -4.24 11.71
N PHE A 11 5.51 -3.81 12.87
CA PHE A 11 6.32 -2.61 12.98
C PHE A 11 7.46 -2.76 13.99
N ASN A 12 8.65 -2.33 13.58
CA ASN A 12 9.77 -2.11 14.46
C ASN A 12 10.59 -0.92 13.94
N LYS A 13 10.82 0.08 14.79
CA LYS A 13 11.57 1.30 14.42
C LYS A 13 13.00 1.00 13.96
N ASP A 14 13.60 -0.07 14.47
CA ASP A 14 14.99 -0.47 14.19
C ASP A 14 15.08 -1.50 13.05
N ALA A 15 13.95 -2.01 12.56
CA ALA A 15 13.93 -2.93 11.43
C ALA A 15 14.20 -2.20 10.09
N PRO A 16 14.75 -2.90 9.09
CA PRO A 16 14.83 -2.37 7.74
C PRO A 16 13.48 -1.87 7.23
N LYS A 17 13.46 -0.67 6.62
CA LYS A 17 12.21 -0.02 6.17
C LYS A 17 11.34 -0.91 5.29
N TYR A 18 11.93 -1.75 4.43
CA TYR A 18 11.17 -2.64 3.56
C TYR A 18 10.31 -3.65 4.34
N LEU A 19 10.73 -4.07 5.55
CA LEU A 19 9.91 -4.92 6.42
C LEU A 19 8.71 -4.15 6.95
N ASN A 20 8.92 -2.92 7.44
CA ASN A 20 7.83 -2.06 7.90
C ASN A 20 6.85 -1.74 6.76
N TYR A 21 7.32 -1.45 5.54
CA TYR A 21 6.42 -1.26 4.40
C TYR A 21 5.67 -2.56 4.07
N GLY A 22 6.37 -3.69 3.93
CA GLY A 22 5.74 -4.96 3.60
C GLY A 22 4.70 -5.43 4.62
N ALA A 23 4.85 -5.04 5.90
CA ALA A 23 3.92 -5.40 6.96
C ALA A 23 2.97 -4.24 7.31
N ILE A 24 3.33 -3.32 8.21
CA ILE A 24 2.42 -2.22 8.60
C ILE A 24 2.05 -1.30 7.44
N GLY A 25 2.93 -1.11 6.46
CA GLY A 25 2.60 -0.30 5.27
C GLY A 25 1.51 -0.93 4.40
N MET A 26 1.50 -2.26 4.26
CA MET A 26 0.42 -2.98 3.59
C MET A 26 -0.88 -2.83 4.36
N VAL A 27 -0.86 -2.99 5.69
CA VAL A 27 -2.05 -2.80 6.54
C VAL A 27 -2.59 -1.38 6.42
N ILE A 28 -1.73 -0.36 6.43
CA ILE A 28 -2.16 1.03 6.23
C ILE A 28 -2.81 1.22 4.86
N GLY A 29 -2.21 0.68 3.80
CA GLY A 29 -2.78 0.73 2.45
C GLY A 29 -4.11 -0.02 2.35
N HIS A 30 -4.25 -1.14 3.04
CA HIS A 30 -5.47 -1.93 3.12
C HIS A 30 -6.62 -1.10 3.72
N GLU A 31 -6.42 -0.50 4.89
CA GLU A 31 -7.46 0.34 5.53
C GLU A 31 -7.82 1.59 4.69
N ILE A 32 -6.85 2.19 3.99
CA ILE A 32 -7.13 3.30 3.08
C ILE A 32 -7.97 2.81 1.90
N THR A 33 -7.67 1.63 1.36
CA THR A 33 -8.37 1.06 0.21
C THR A 33 -9.82 0.72 0.54
N HIS A 34 -10.15 0.38 1.79
CA HIS A 34 -11.55 0.20 2.22
C HIS A 34 -12.42 1.43 1.96
N GLY A 35 -11.87 2.65 1.98
CA GLY A 35 -12.61 3.85 1.57
C GLY A 35 -13.07 3.86 0.10
N PHE A 36 -12.54 2.94 -0.71
CA PHE A 36 -12.77 2.86 -2.17
C PHE A 36 -13.13 1.44 -2.65
N ASP A 37 -13.41 0.51 -1.74
CA ASP A 37 -13.87 -0.84 -2.08
C ASP A 37 -15.34 -0.83 -2.57
N ASP A 38 -15.97 -2.00 -2.70
CA ASP A 38 -17.33 -2.11 -3.21
C ASP A 38 -18.38 -1.40 -2.33
N SER A 39 -18.12 -1.28 -1.03
CA SER A 39 -18.94 -0.59 -0.04
C SER A 39 -18.48 0.85 0.15
N GLY A 40 -17.20 1.07 0.46
CA GLY A 40 -16.64 2.37 0.81
C GLY A 40 -16.80 3.42 -0.27
N ARG A 41 -16.73 3.03 -1.55
CA ARG A 41 -16.98 3.94 -2.69
C ARG A 41 -18.37 4.60 -2.67
N GLN A 42 -19.32 4.08 -1.89
CA GLN A 42 -20.68 4.61 -1.79
C GLN A 42 -20.79 5.75 -0.78
N TYR A 43 -19.68 6.08 -0.10
CA TYR A 43 -19.62 7.11 0.93
C TYR A 43 -18.71 8.25 0.47
N ASP A 44 -19.15 9.50 0.69
CA ASP A 44 -18.32 10.67 0.43
C ASP A 44 -17.27 10.89 1.53
N LYS A 45 -16.48 11.97 1.40
CA LYS A 45 -15.43 12.33 2.36
C LYS A 45 -15.90 12.56 3.80
N ASP A 46 -17.19 12.85 3.99
CA ASP A 46 -17.80 13.14 5.29
C ASP A 46 -18.54 11.90 5.84
N GLY A 47 -18.53 10.78 5.12
CA GLY A 47 -19.20 9.54 5.51
C GLY A 47 -20.68 9.47 5.14
N ASN A 48 -21.17 10.35 4.26
CA ASN A 48 -22.55 10.28 3.80
C ASN A 48 -22.69 9.30 2.63
N ARG A 49 -23.75 8.48 2.64
CA ARG A 49 -24.03 7.54 1.56
C ARG A 49 -24.58 8.26 0.33
N ILE A 50 -23.70 8.70 -0.55
CA ILE A 50 -24.03 9.47 -1.76
C ILE A 50 -23.20 8.92 -2.93
N SER A 51 -23.82 8.80 -4.12
CA SER A 51 -23.07 8.47 -5.33
C SER A 51 -22.28 9.68 -5.81
N TRP A 52 -20.97 9.66 -5.59
CA TRP A 52 -20.04 10.71 -6.02
C TRP A 52 -19.19 10.31 -7.24
N TRP A 53 -19.41 9.10 -7.77
CA TRP A 53 -18.80 8.63 -9.02
C TRP A 53 -19.74 8.81 -10.20
N THR A 54 -19.15 9.05 -11.37
CA THR A 54 -19.87 8.99 -12.65
C THR A 54 -20.23 7.55 -13.01
N ASP A 55 -21.28 7.37 -13.80
CA ASP A 55 -21.73 6.04 -14.24
C ASP A 55 -20.63 5.27 -15.00
N ASP A 56 -19.81 5.95 -15.80
CA ASP A 56 -18.65 5.34 -16.49
C ASP A 56 -17.60 4.81 -15.50
N THR A 57 -17.34 5.53 -14.42
CA THR A 57 -16.41 5.10 -13.36
C THR A 57 -16.97 3.88 -12.63
N ILE A 58 -18.26 3.90 -12.30
CA ILE A 58 -18.95 2.77 -11.65
C ILE A 58 -18.89 1.53 -12.54
N LYS A 59 -19.14 1.68 -13.85
CA LYS A 59 -19.04 0.58 -14.81
C LYS A 59 -17.64 -0.03 -14.83
N LYS A 60 -16.60 0.78 -15.02
CA LYS A 60 -15.19 0.31 -15.04
C LYS A 60 -14.75 -0.31 -13.72
N PHE A 61 -15.23 0.23 -12.59
CA PHE A 61 -14.98 -0.37 -11.28
C PHE A 61 -15.61 -1.76 -11.18
N ASN A 62 -16.87 -1.90 -11.57
CA ASN A 62 -17.56 -3.19 -11.53
C ASN A 62 -16.90 -4.23 -12.46
N GLU A 63 -16.42 -3.82 -13.63
CA GLU A 63 -15.64 -4.70 -14.53
C GLU A 63 -14.36 -5.22 -13.84
N ARG A 64 -13.61 -4.33 -13.17
CA ARG A 64 -12.37 -4.72 -12.48
C ARG A 64 -12.62 -5.54 -11.22
N LYS A 65 -13.64 -5.19 -10.43
CA LYS A 65 -13.98 -5.95 -9.22
C LYS A 65 -14.44 -7.37 -9.58
N GLN A 66 -15.10 -7.54 -10.73
CA GLN A 66 -15.53 -8.87 -11.17
C GLN A 66 -14.33 -9.81 -11.36
N CYS A 67 -13.20 -9.31 -11.87
CA CYS A 67 -11.97 -10.09 -11.96
C CYS A 67 -11.49 -10.60 -10.59
N ILE A 68 -11.58 -9.76 -9.55
CA ILE A 68 -11.26 -10.17 -8.17
C ILE A 68 -12.26 -11.22 -7.68
N ILE A 69 -13.56 -11.03 -7.90
CA ILE A 69 -14.58 -12.01 -7.51
C ILE A 69 -14.31 -13.37 -8.18
N ASP A 70 -14.04 -13.38 -9.49
CA ASP A 70 -13.82 -14.59 -10.27
C ASP A 70 -12.52 -15.29 -9.84
N GLN A 71 -11.44 -14.53 -9.63
CA GLN A 71 -10.18 -15.06 -9.13
C GLN A 71 -10.38 -15.76 -7.78
N TYR A 72 -10.97 -15.06 -6.81
CA TYR A 72 -11.11 -15.59 -5.46
C TYR A 72 -12.15 -16.70 -5.34
N SER A 73 -13.17 -16.70 -6.20
CA SER A 73 -14.16 -17.80 -6.27
C SER A 73 -13.59 -19.11 -6.80
N ASN A 74 -12.40 -19.08 -7.42
CA ASN A 74 -11.70 -20.28 -7.89
C ASN A 74 -10.70 -20.85 -6.86
N TYR A 75 -10.55 -20.22 -5.69
CA TYR A 75 -9.67 -20.72 -4.63
C TYR A 75 -10.37 -21.74 -3.74
N VAL A 76 -9.75 -22.91 -3.59
CA VAL A 76 -10.17 -23.95 -2.66
C VAL A 76 -9.23 -23.99 -1.46
N VAL A 77 -9.77 -23.77 -0.27
CA VAL A 77 -9.05 -23.93 1.00
C VAL A 77 -9.06 -25.41 1.36
N THR A 78 -7.99 -26.11 0.98
CA THR A 78 -7.88 -27.58 1.07
C THR A 78 -8.00 -28.10 2.49
N GLN A 79 -7.57 -27.33 3.49
CA GLN A 79 -7.60 -27.71 4.91
C GLN A 79 -9.02 -27.90 5.45
N ILE A 80 -10.00 -27.19 4.88
CA ILE A 80 -11.42 -27.26 5.27
C ILE A 80 -12.31 -27.74 4.12
N ASN A 81 -11.70 -28.10 2.99
CA ASN A 81 -12.37 -28.50 1.75
C ASN A 81 -13.52 -27.54 1.35
N ARG A 82 -13.25 -26.23 1.37
CA ARG A 82 -14.23 -25.21 0.98
C ARG A 82 -13.67 -24.27 -0.08
N THR A 83 -14.50 -23.96 -1.06
CA THR A 83 -14.23 -22.90 -2.02
C THR A 83 -14.55 -21.54 -1.38
N LEU A 84 -13.67 -20.57 -1.57
CA LEU A 84 -13.91 -19.20 -1.12
C LEU A 84 -15.08 -18.59 -1.89
N ASN A 85 -15.90 -17.81 -1.19
CA ASN A 85 -16.94 -17.01 -1.83
C ASN A 85 -16.37 -15.64 -2.20
N GLY A 86 -15.87 -15.52 -3.44
CA GLY A 86 -15.22 -14.29 -3.91
C GLY A 86 -16.12 -13.05 -3.89
N PHE A 87 -17.45 -13.22 -3.97
CA PHE A 87 -18.40 -12.10 -3.82
C PHE A 87 -18.48 -11.63 -2.37
N GLN A 88 -18.55 -12.54 -1.40
CA GLN A 88 -18.60 -12.18 0.02
C GLN A 88 -17.28 -11.56 0.51
N THR A 89 -16.15 -12.00 -0.01
CA THR A 89 -14.83 -11.51 0.41
C THR A 89 -14.33 -10.34 -0.45
N GLN A 90 -15.13 -9.81 -1.38
CA GLN A 90 -14.65 -8.89 -2.41
C GLN A 90 -14.02 -7.61 -1.83
N GLY A 91 -14.61 -7.04 -0.77
CA GLY A 91 -14.10 -5.83 -0.12
C GLY A 91 -12.69 -6.02 0.44
N GLU A 92 -12.50 -7.05 1.26
CA GLU A 92 -11.19 -7.46 1.81
C GLU A 92 -10.18 -7.78 0.70
N ASN A 93 -10.60 -8.50 -0.34
CA ASN A 93 -9.72 -8.84 -1.45
C ASN A 93 -9.28 -7.60 -2.24
N ILE A 94 -10.16 -6.63 -2.46
CA ILE A 94 -9.82 -5.34 -3.07
C ILE A 94 -8.83 -4.60 -2.17
N ALA A 95 -9.09 -4.56 -0.86
CA ALA A 95 -8.25 -3.88 0.13
C ALA A 95 -6.85 -4.50 0.22
N ASP A 96 -6.73 -5.83 0.21
CA ASP A 96 -5.44 -6.54 0.20
C ASP A 96 -4.61 -6.23 -1.05
N ASN A 97 -5.24 -6.31 -2.22
CA ASN A 97 -4.55 -6.07 -3.50
C ASN A 97 -4.16 -4.59 -3.65
N GLY A 98 -5.02 -3.66 -3.22
CA GLY A 98 -4.70 -2.24 -3.17
C GLY A 98 -3.60 -1.93 -2.16
N GLY A 99 -3.72 -2.45 -0.94
CA GLY A 99 -2.79 -2.19 0.15
C GLY A 99 -1.37 -2.66 -0.14
N ILE A 100 -1.20 -3.87 -0.67
CA ILE A 100 0.14 -4.37 -1.05
C ILE A 100 0.73 -3.57 -2.21
N LYS A 101 -0.10 -3.18 -3.18
CA LYS A 101 0.32 -2.37 -4.34
C LYS A 101 0.82 -1.00 -3.89
N GLU A 102 0.03 -0.27 -3.11
CA GLU A 102 0.38 1.06 -2.62
C GLU A 102 1.61 1.01 -1.70
N SER A 103 1.68 0.02 -0.80
CA SER A 103 2.85 -0.19 0.05
C SER A 103 4.12 -0.43 -0.76
N PHE A 104 4.04 -1.26 -1.81
CA PHE A 104 5.15 -1.52 -2.70
C PHE A 104 5.59 -0.26 -3.45
N TYR A 105 4.66 0.53 -3.98
CA TYR A 105 4.97 1.80 -4.65
C TYR A 105 5.71 2.77 -3.73
N VAL A 106 5.23 2.95 -2.50
CA VAL A 106 5.89 3.84 -1.52
C VAL A 106 7.29 3.34 -1.19
N SER A 107 7.45 2.03 -0.92
CA SER A 107 8.75 1.42 -0.65
C SER A 107 9.72 1.61 -1.82
N PHE A 108 9.25 1.44 -3.06
CA PHE A 108 10.06 1.60 -4.27
C PHE A 108 10.48 3.05 -4.48
N ILE A 109 9.53 3.99 -4.43
CA ILE A 109 9.77 5.43 -4.61
C ILE A 109 10.78 5.94 -3.57
N LEU A 110 10.60 5.59 -2.30
CA LEU A 110 11.52 6.01 -1.23
C LEU A 110 12.92 5.43 -1.39
N ASN A 111 13.04 4.19 -1.89
CA ASN A 111 14.34 3.62 -2.21
C ASN A 111 15.04 4.34 -3.37
N LEU A 112 14.29 4.81 -4.38
CA LEU A 112 14.85 5.64 -5.45
C LEU A 112 15.38 6.98 -4.91
N PHE A 113 14.59 7.70 -4.11
CA PHE A 113 15.03 8.95 -3.50
C PHE A 113 16.22 8.77 -2.56
N ARG A 114 16.27 7.68 -1.79
CA ARG A 114 17.44 7.39 -0.95
C ARG A 114 18.70 7.18 -1.79
N LYS A 115 18.61 6.47 -2.91
CA LYS A 115 19.77 6.24 -3.80
C LYS A 115 20.28 7.55 -4.40
N THR A 116 19.39 8.47 -4.80
CA THR A 116 19.80 9.78 -5.33
C THR A 116 20.46 10.65 -4.25
N GLU A 117 19.90 10.70 -3.03
CA GLU A 117 20.52 11.42 -1.90
C GLU A 117 21.90 10.88 -1.51
N VAL A 118 22.04 9.55 -1.42
CA VAL A 118 23.32 8.91 -1.06
C VAL A 118 24.37 9.22 -2.13
N LYS A 119 23.99 9.14 -3.41
CA LYS A 119 24.88 9.49 -4.53
C LYS A 119 25.27 10.97 -4.48
N ALA A 120 24.32 11.88 -4.26
CA ALA A 120 24.59 13.31 -4.11
C ALA A 120 25.54 13.61 -2.94
N LYS A 121 25.30 13.03 -1.76
CA LYS A 121 26.20 13.14 -0.59
C LYS A 121 27.60 12.59 -0.88
N TYR A 122 27.69 11.48 -1.60
CA TYR A 122 28.97 10.90 -2.00
C TYR A 122 29.77 11.84 -2.92
N HIS A 123 29.12 12.39 -3.96
CA HIS A 123 29.76 13.34 -4.87
C HIS A 123 30.14 14.64 -4.15
N TRP A 124 29.28 15.18 -3.29
CA TRP A 124 29.57 16.37 -2.49
C TRP A 124 30.77 16.18 -1.57
N LYS A 125 30.84 15.04 -0.85
CA LYS A 125 32.01 14.70 -0.03
C LYS A 125 33.30 14.59 -0.85
N LYS A 126 33.22 14.10 -2.10
CA LYS A 126 34.38 14.02 -3.00
C LYS A 126 34.85 15.40 -3.44
N ILE A 127 33.92 16.31 -3.75
CA ILE A 127 34.21 17.71 -4.11
C ILE A 127 34.85 18.46 -2.94
N LEU A 128 34.29 18.34 -1.72
CA LEU A 128 34.85 18.95 -0.52
C LEU A 128 36.28 18.47 -0.24
N LYS A 129 36.56 17.18 -0.43
CA LYS A 129 37.92 16.61 -0.28
C LYS A 129 38.91 17.12 -1.34
N SER A 130 38.44 17.52 -2.53
CA SER A 130 39.30 18.09 -3.57
C SER A 130 39.55 19.60 -3.44
N LEU A 131 38.92 20.26 -2.48
CA LEU A 131 39.05 21.71 -2.25
C LEU A 131 39.50 21.99 -0.80
N PRO A 132 40.77 21.68 -0.45
CA PRO A 132 41.26 21.73 0.93
C PRO A 132 41.27 23.15 1.56
N ASN A 133 41.14 24.21 0.76
CA ASN A 133 41.19 25.60 1.25
C ASN A 133 39.82 26.20 1.62
N LEU A 134 38.72 25.43 1.54
CA LEU A 134 37.36 25.94 1.81
C LEU A 134 36.80 25.56 3.20
N THR A 135 37.55 24.89 4.06
CA THR A 135 37.08 24.45 5.40
C THR A 135 37.60 25.30 6.57
N ASN A 136 38.18 26.47 6.31
CA ASN A 136 38.69 27.39 7.35
C ASN A 136 37.80 28.65 7.54
N TYR A 137 36.48 28.47 7.55
CA TYR A 137 35.52 29.46 8.07
C TYR A 137 34.41 28.73 8.83
#